data_AF-A0A0F9HVM5-F1
#
_entry.id   AF-A0A0F9HVM5-F1
#
_cell.length_a   1.000
_cell.length_b   1.000
_cell.length_c   1.000
_cell.angle_alpha   90.00
_cell.angle_beta   90.00
_cell.angle_gamma   90.00
#
_symmetry.space_group_name_H-M   'P 1'
#
loop_
_entity.id
_entity.type
_entity.pdbx_description
1 polymer ?
#
loop_
_entity_poly.entity_id
_entity_poly.type
_entity_poly.pdbx_seq_one_letter_code
_entity_poly.pdbx_strand_id
1 'polypeptide(L)'
;MLGFSVIKNDKSSNARAGLLEIRGREIETPVFMPVGTYAAVKTVSPMELKDLGAEIILSNAYHLFLRPGTRVIEKSGGIHRFTGWDRGFLTDSGGFQIFSLSSLRKIDRKGISFSSHIDGAK
;
A
#
# COMPACT_ATOMS: atom_id res chain seq x y z
N MET A 1 -8.30 7.72 -13.91
CA MET A 1 -7.28 8.78 -14.06
C MET A 1 -6.68 9.07 -12.70
N LEU A 2 -5.43 9.53 -12.63
CA LEU A 2 -4.82 10.05 -11.41
C LEU A 2 -4.82 11.58 -11.56
N GLY A 3 -5.42 12.28 -10.60
CA GLY A 3 -5.48 13.74 -10.58
C GLY A 3 -5.06 14.27 -9.22
N PHE A 4 -4.43 15.43 -9.18
CA PHE A 4 -4.16 16.14 -7.93
C PHE A 4 -4.39 17.64 -8.12
N SER A 5 -5.17 18.24 -7.22
CA SER A 5 -5.42 19.68 -7.20
C SER A 5 -5.15 20.25 -5.81
N VAL A 6 -4.58 21.45 -5.75
CA VAL A 6 -4.43 22.21 -4.51
C VAL A 6 -5.64 23.12 -4.37
N ILE A 7 -6.42 22.95 -3.31
CA ILE A 7 -7.60 23.77 -3.02
C ILE A 7 -7.18 25.04 -2.28
N LYS A 8 -6.22 24.94 -1.36
CA LYS A 8 -5.79 26.04 -0.51
C LYS A 8 -4.31 25.91 -0.16
N ASN A 9 -3.62 27.04 -0.23
CA ASN A 9 -2.28 27.20 0.35
C ASN A 9 -2.40 28.03 1.63
N ASP A 10 -1.66 27.66 2.66
CA ASP A 10 -1.47 28.51 3.83
C ASP A 10 -0.63 29.74 3.47
N LYS A 11 -0.89 30.89 4.10
CA LYS A 11 -0.16 32.14 3.80
C LYS A 11 1.14 32.26 4.59
N SER A 12 1.27 31.52 5.68
CA SER A 12 2.38 31.62 6.64
C SER A 12 3.34 30.43 6.60
N SER A 13 3.03 29.39 5.83
CA SER A 13 3.78 28.14 5.78
C SER A 13 3.66 27.44 4.43
N ASN A 14 4.34 26.31 4.27
CA ASN A 14 4.27 25.47 3.07
C ASN A 14 3.10 24.48 3.08
N ALA A 15 2.15 24.63 4.02
CA ALA A 15 1.01 23.73 4.15
C ALA A 15 0.03 23.89 2.98
N ARG A 16 -0.54 22.77 2.53
CA ARG A 16 -1.47 22.69 1.40
C ARG A 16 -2.62 21.78 1.75
N ALA A 17 -3.84 22.24 1.47
CA ALA A 17 -5.02 21.40 1.40
C ALA A 17 -5.30 21.10 -0.08
N GLY A 18 -5.54 19.84 -0.42
CA GLY A 18 -5.73 19.41 -1.80
C GLY A 18 -6.63 18.20 -1.96
N LEU A 19 -7.03 17.90 -3.18
CA LEU A 19 -7.79 16.71 -3.54
C LEU A 19 -6.95 15.83 -4.44
N LEU A 20 -6.84 14.56 -4.05
CA LEU A 20 -6.26 13.49 -4.83
C LEU A 20 -7.39 12.66 -5.44
N GLU A 21 -7.50 12.67 -6.76
CA GLU A 21 -8.47 11.87 -7.49
C GLU A 21 -7.82 10.56 -7.96
N ILE A 22 -8.34 9.42 -7.50
CA ILE A 22 -7.89 8.10 -7.91
C ILE A 22 -9.11 7.28 -8.29
N ARG A 23 -9.16 6.86 -9.57
CA ARG A 23 -10.22 5.97 -10.09
C ARG A 23 -11.63 6.48 -9.77
N GLY A 24 -11.85 7.79 -9.88
CA GLY A 24 -13.15 8.43 -9.61
C GLY A 24 -13.50 8.59 -8.14
N ARG A 25 -12.55 8.36 -7.22
CA ARG A 25 -12.67 8.72 -5.80
C ARG A 25 -11.82 9.94 -5.50
N GLU A 26 -12.35 10.83 -4.68
CA GLU A 26 -11.65 12.00 -4.16
C GLU A 26 -11.14 11.72 -2.74
N ILE A 27 -9.88 12.05 -2.49
CA ILE A 27 -9.22 11.89 -1.20
C ILE A 27 -8.69 13.26 -0.79
N GLU A 28 -9.16 13.78 0.33
CA GLU A 28 -8.64 15.03 0.91
C GLU A 28 -7.21 14.84 1.40
N THR A 29 -6.36 15.84 1.16
CA THR A 29 -4.98 15.89 1.64
C THR A 29 -4.78 17.15 2.50
N PRO A 30 -3.98 17.09 3.59
CA PRO A 30 -3.11 16.00 4.01
C PRO A 30 -3.86 14.75 4.51
N VAL A 31 -3.39 13.56 4.13
CA VAL A 31 -4.04 12.29 4.47
C VAL A 31 -3.09 11.38 5.26
N PHE A 32 -3.62 10.73 6.28
CA PHE A 32 -2.96 9.61 6.96
C PHE A 32 -3.43 8.29 6.34
N MET A 33 -2.50 7.41 5.99
CA MET A 33 -2.79 6.10 5.41
C MET A 33 -2.52 5.00 6.44
N PRO A 34 -3.55 4.31 6.95
CA PRO A 34 -3.36 3.09 7.73
C PRO A 34 -2.54 2.05 6.96
N VAL A 35 -1.62 1.37 7.65
CA VAL A 35 -0.70 0.41 7.02
C VAL A 35 -1.19 -1.02 7.21
N GLY A 36 -1.38 -1.74 6.10
CA GLY A 36 -1.69 -3.15 6.05
C GLY A 36 -0.49 -4.02 5.68
N THR A 37 -0.09 -4.92 6.57
CA THR A 37 1.04 -5.85 6.34
C THR A 37 0.68 -6.98 5.36
N TYR A 38 -0.59 -7.33 5.22
CA TYR A 38 -1.07 -8.34 4.25
C TYR A 38 -2.32 -7.84 3.51
N ALA A 39 -2.26 -6.57 3.07
CA ALA A 39 -3.42 -5.82 2.57
C ALA A 39 -4.60 -5.68 3.56
N ALA A 40 -4.39 -6.07 4.82
CA ALA A 40 -5.32 -5.86 5.91
C ALA A 40 -4.60 -5.13 7.05
N VAL A 41 -5.28 -4.15 7.65
CA VAL A 41 -4.84 -3.47 8.86
C VAL A 41 -5.06 -4.44 10.02
N LYS A 42 -4.03 -4.68 10.83
CA LYS A 42 -4.13 -5.64 11.93
C LYS A 42 -5.24 -5.22 12.89
N THR A 43 -6.04 -6.19 13.33
CA THR A 43 -7.12 -6.06 14.32
C THR A 43 -8.24 -5.07 13.96
N VAL A 44 -8.31 -4.58 12.74
CA VAL A 44 -9.34 -3.62 12.29
C VAL A 44 -9.96 -4.12 11.00
N SER A 45 -11.28 -4.25 10.98
CA SER A 45 -12.04 -4.64 9.79
C SER A 45 -12.09 -3.52 8.76
N PRO A 46 -12.33 -3.85 7.47
CA PRO A 46 -12.59 -2.84 6.44
C PRO A 46 -13.74 -1.90 6.78
N MET A 47 -14.75 -2.36 7.54
CA MET A 47 -15.89 -1.53 7.94
C MET A 47 -15.48 -0.50 8.98
N GLU A 48 -14.74 -0.90 10.02
CA GLU A 48 -14.23 0.04 11.03
C GLU A 48 -13.30 1.09 10.40
N LEU A 49 -12.47 0.73 9.42
CA LEU A 49 -11.65 1.71 8.70
C LEU A 49 -12.49 2.74 7.93
N LYS A 50 -13.62 2.33 7.36
CA LYS A 50 -14.56 3.25 6.69
C LYS A 50 -15.23 4.18 7.69
N ASP A 51 -15.63 3.63 8.85
CA ASP A 51 -16.26 4.40 9.93
C ASP A 51 -15.30 5.44 10.53
N LEU A 52 -14.00 5.13 10.53
CA LEU A 52 -12.93 6.08 10.89
C LEU A 52 -12.59 7.09 9.78
N GLY A 53 -13.25 7.04 8.62
CA GLY A 53 -13.06 7.98 7.52
C GLY A 53 -11.82 7.71 6.66
N ALA A 54 -11.21 6.52 6.72
CA ALA A 54 -10.07 6.20 5.86
C ALA A 54 -10.51 6.06 4.40
N GLU A 55 -9.98 6.88 3.49
CA GLU A 55 -10.25 6.78 2.05
C GLU A 55 -9.17 5.99 1.28
N ILE A 56 -8.01 5.82 1.89
CA ILE A 56 -6.86 5.13 1.29
C ILE A 56 -6.03 4.42 2.36
N ILE A 57 -5.57 3.21 2.04
CA ILE A 57 -4.67 2.44 2.91
C ILE A 57 -3.37 2.10 2.17
N LEU A 58 -2.27 2.02 2.91
CA LEU A 58 -1.00 1.56 2.40
C LEU A 58 -0.92 0.04 2.57
N SER A 59 -0.59 -0.70 1.52
CA SER A 59 -0.31 -2.13 1.61
C SER A 59 1.13 -2.41 1.23
N ASN A 60 1.78 -3.27 2.01
CA ASN A 60 3.12 -3.71 1.69
C ASN A 60 3.13 -4.79 0.60
N ALA A 61 3.77 -4.52 -0.53
CA ALA A 61 3.82 -5.46 -1.64
C ALA A 61 4.72 -6.67 -1.37
N TYR A 62 5.80 -6.50 -0.59
CA TYR A 62 6.73 -7.57 -0.25
C TYR A 62 6.03 -8.73 0.49
N HIS A 63 5.24 -8.41 1.52
CA HIS A 63 4.51 -9.41 2.27
C HIS A 63 3.44 -10.09 1.43
N LEU A 64 2.67 -9.34 0.63
CA LEU A 64 1.67 -9.92 -0.27
C LEU A 64 2.26 -10.87 -1.31
N PHE A 65 3.44 -10.53 -1.83
CA PHE A 65 4.18 -11.35 -2.78
C PHE A 65 4.61 -12.67 -2.16
N LEU A 66 5.11 -12.66 -0.91
CA LEU A 66 5.52 -13.88 -0.22
C LEU A 66 4.32 -14.72 0.24
N ARG A 67 3.30 -14.06 0.81
CA ARG A 67 2.09 -14.72 1.32
C ARG A 67 0.92 -13.74 1.25
N PRO A 68 -0.19 -14.08 0.57
CA PRO A 68 -0.52 -15.38 -0.02
C PRO A 68 0.10 -15.64 -1.41
N GLY A 69 0.83 -14.68 -1.98
CA GLY A 69 1.32 -14.73 -3.35
C GLY A 69 0.36 -14.12 -4.36
N THR A 70 0.92 -13.54 -5.43
CA THR A 70 0.17 -12.81 -6.45
C THR A 70 -0.90 -13.67 -7.12
N ARG A 71 -0.61 -14.94 -7.39
CA ARG A 71 -1.55 -15.88 -8.02
C ARG A 71 -2.84 -16.06 -7.21
N VAL A 72 -2.76 -16.06 -5.88
CA VAL A 72 -3.94 -16.19 -5.00
C VAL A 72 -4.77 -14.91 -5.06
N ILE A 73 -4.10 -13.75 -5.04
CA ILE A 73 -4.76 -12.44 -5.14
C ILE A 73 -5.47 -12.29 -6.49
N GLU A 74 -4.81 -12.68 -7.59
CA GLU A 74 -5.38 -12.66 -8.93
C GLU A 74 -6.60 -13.57 -9.05
N LYS A 75 -6.50 -14.81 -8.55
CA LYS A 75 -7.64 -15.75 -8.50
C LYS A 75 -8.81 -15.24 -7.68
N SER A 76 -8.56 -14.40 -6.67
CA SER A 76 -9.59 -13.75 -5.85
C SER A 76 -10.25 -12.57 -6.57
N GLY A 77 -9.79 -12.21 -7.78
CA GLY A 77 -10.26 -11.06 -8.54
C GLY A 77 -9.62 -9.73 -8.11
N GLY A 78 -8.40 -9.79 -7.58
CA GLY A 78 -7.59 -8.63 -7.20
C GLY A 78 -7.63 -8.31 -5.70
N ILE A 79 -6.74 -7.40 -5.28
CA ILE A 79 -6.52 -7.04 -3.87
C ILE A 79 -7.77 -6.51 -3.17
N HIS A 80 -8.63 -5.76 -3.88
CA HIS A 80 -9.88 -5.24 -3.33
C HIS A 80 -10.85 -6.36 -2.93
N ARG A 81 -11.06 -7.35 -3.81
CA ARG A 81 -11.92 -8.49 -3.50
C ARG A 81 -11.32 -9.40 -2.43
N PHE A 82 -10.00 -9.58 -2.47
CA PHE A 82 -9.29 -10.38 -1.48
C PHE A 82 -9.42 -9.83 -0.05
N THR A 83 -9.46 -8.51 0.11
CA THR A 83 -9.45 -7.84 1.41
C THR A 83 -10.83 -7.34 1.87
N GLY A 84 -11.78 -7.23 0.95
CA GLY A 84 -13.04 -6.52 1.19
C GLY A 84 -12.89 -4.98 1.25
N TRP A 85 -11.71 -4.45 0.92
CA TRP A 85 -11.47 -3.00 0.85
C TRP A 85 -11.74 -2.46 -0.56
N ASP A 86 -12.74 -1.61 -0.69
CA ASP A 86 -13.23 -1.06 -1.96
C ASP A 86 -12.82 0.41 -2.21
N ARG A 87 -12.00 0.99 -1.32
CA ARG A 87 -11.43 2.33 -1.47
C ARG A 87 -9.95 2.28 -1.91
N GLY A 88 -9.23 3.39 -1.81
CA GLY A 88 -7.88 3.51 -2.34
C GLY A 88 -6.88 2.52 -1.72
N PHE A 89 -6.01 1.97 -2.57
CA PHE A 89 -4.79 1.29 -2.14
C PHE A 89 -3.57 2.06 -2.67
N LEU A 90 -2.61 2.30 -1.80
CA LEU A 90 -1.23 2.60 -2.19
C LEU A 90 -0.40 1.37 -1.87
N THR A 91 0.18 0.73 -2.89
CA THR A 91 1.16 -0.34 -2.65
C THR A 91 2.55 0.23 -2.67
N ASP A 92 3.34 -0.08 -1.65
CA ASP A 92 4.78 0.17 -1.75
C ASP A 92 5.43 -0.80 -2.75
N SER A 93 6.72 -0.59 -3.04
CA SER A 93 7.48 -1.48 -3.94
C SER A 93 8.05 -2.72 -3.24
N GLY A 94 7.93 -2.82 -1.92
CA GLY A 94 8.63 -3.84 -1.12
C GLY A 94 10.17 -3.66 -1.04
N GLY A 95 10.73 -2.68 -1.75
CA GLY A 95 12.18 -2.48 -1.82
C GLY A 95 12.79 -2.22 -0.44
N PHE A 96 12.14 -1.40 0.39
CA PHE A 96 12.63 -1.12 1.74
C PHE A 96 12.80 -2.40 2.57
N GLN A 97 11.84 -3.33 2.53
CA GLN A 97 11.88 -4.60 3.26
C GLN A 97 12.99 -5.51 2.74
N ILE A 98 13.18 -5.58 1.42
CA ILE A 98 14.30 -6.29 0.79
C ILE A 98 15.64 -5.67 1.24
N PHE A 99 15.68 -4.35 1.42
CA PHE A 99 16.87 -3.66 1.91
C PHE A 99 17.14 -3.88 3.40
N SER A 100 16.11 -3.98 4.25
CA SER A 100 16.25 -4.20 5.68
C SER A 100 16.66 -5.63 6.05
N LEU A 101 16.40 -6.63 5.21
CA LEU A 101 16.74 -8.05 5.44
C LEU A 101 18.17 -8.40 4.97
N SER A 102 19.14 -7.56 5.33
CA SER A 102 20.50 -7.50 4.78
C SER A 102 21.30 -8.80 4.68
N SER A 103 20.98 -9.85 5.46
CA SER A 103 21.69 -11.13 5.46
C SER A 103 21.32 -12.09 4.33
N LEU A 104 20.24 -11.84 3.57
CA LEU A 104 19.68 -12.81 2.60
C LEU A 104 19.63 -12.32 1.14
N ARG A 105 20.48 -11.37 0.71
CA ARG A 105 20.42 -10.80 -0.65
C ARG A 105 21.71 -10.90 -1.48
N LYS A 106 21.55 -11.03 -2.80
CA LYS A 106 22.56 -10.72 -3.82
C LYS A 106 21.99 -9.65 -4.76
N ILE A 107 22.75 -8.57 -4.95
CA ILE A 107 22.39 -7.47 -5.87
C ILE A 107 23.26 -7.60 -7.12
N ASP A 108 22.63 -7.55 -8.30
CA ASP A 108 23.33 -7.45 -9.59
C ASP A 108 22.73 -6.31 -10.44
N ARG A 109 23.24 -6.13 -11.67
CA ARG A 109 22.76 -5.07 -12.59
C ARG A 109 21.35 -5.32 -13.13
N LYS A 110 20.80 -6.52 -12.98
CA LYS A 110 19.47 -6.94 -13.46
C LYS A 110 18.41 -6.91 -12.36
N GLY A 111 18.80 -6.88 -11.09
CA GLY A 111 17.88 -6.73 -9.96
C GLY A 111 18.45 -7.23 -8.64
N ILE A 112 17.55 -7.59 -7.73
CA ILE A 112 17.90 -8.12 -6.41
C ILE A 112 17.33 -9.53 -6.31
N SER A 113 18.19 -10.52 -6.07
CA SER A 113 17.78 -11.86 -5.66
C SER A 113 17.82 -11.92 -4.14
N PHE A 114 16.75 -12.38 -3.51
CA PHE A 114 16.68 -12.54 -2.06
C PHE A 114 15.99 -13.85 -1.71
N SER A 115 16.39 -14.45 -0.58
CA SER A 115 15.69 -15.62 -0.07
C SER A 115 14.57 -15.18 0.87
N SER A 116 13.41 -15.82 0.74
CA SER A 116 12.26 -15.62 1.63
C SER A 116 12.65 -15.90 3.08
N HIS A 117 12.31 -14.97 3.98
CA HIS A 117 12.52 -15.14 5.42
C HIS A 117 11.49 -16.07 6.07
N ILE A 118 10.46 -16.49 5.31
CA ILE A 118 9.36 -17.35 5.80
C ILE A 118 9.73 -18.82 5.63
N ASP A 119 10.33 -19.19 4.49
CA ASP A 119 10.58 -20.59 4.11
C ASP A 119 11.95 -20.83 3.43
N GLY A 120 12.77 -19.79 3.27
CA GLY A 120 14.09 -19.93 2.64
C GLY A 120 14.06 -20.13 1.11
N ALA A 121 12.88 -20.11 0.49
CA ALA A 121 12.75 -20.22 -0.96
C ALA A 121 13.45 -19.04 -1.66
N LYS A 122 14.17 -19.32 -2.74
CA LYS A 122 14.81 -18.31 -3.61
C LYS A 122 13.84 -17.77 -4.64
#